data_AF-A0A1C4REF7-F1
#
_entry.id   AF-A0A1C4REF7-F1
#
_cell.length_a   1.000
_cell.length_b   1.000
_cell.length_c   1.000
_cell.angle_alpha   90.00
_cell.angle_beta   90.00
_cell.angle_gamma   90.00
#
_symmetry.space_group_name_H-M   'P 1'
#
loop_
_entity.id
_entity.type
_entity.pdbx_description
1 polymer ?
#
loop_
_entity_poly.entity_id
_entity_poly.type
_entity_poly.pdbx_seq_one_letter_code
_entity_poly.pdbx_strand_id
1 'polypeptide(L)'
;MPVLEDALERSLRLAAAMDSRGYGRAGSATRRSRRLTGALMLLGMCGLCAGAYGLLDASAPKLLGLPALAAGSVLCLAGLRLGGRRVTRTTYRPDPWRFAEWAVASCGVLSAVLLFVNVGYDPAELNPSIYPLSWPTLPLVPAAAILLAGAAGFLAPPNPPAPPTPHITAPRTEETA
;
A
#
# COMPACT_ATOMS: atom_id res chain seq x y z
N MET A 1 16.53 47.59 0.78
CA MET A 1 15.83 46.34 0.37
C MET A 1 16.79 45.19 0.01
N PRO A 2 17.94 44.95 0.70
CA PRO A 2 18.92 43.96 0.25
C PRO A 2 18.50 42.50 0.49
N VAL A 3 17.75 42.23 1.56
CA VAL A 3 17.36 40.85 1.93
C VAL A 3 16.28 40.28 1.00
N LEU A 4 15.38 41.13 0.51
CA LEU A 4 14.34 40.71 -0.43
C LEU A 4 14.91 40.39 -1.81
N GLU A 5 15.96 41.11 -2.23
CA GLU A 5 16.67 40.85 -3.48
C GLU A 5 17.45 39.54 -3.42
N ASP A 6 18.18 39.28 -2.33
CA ASP A 6 18.90 38.01 -2.13
C ASP A 6 17.95 36.81 -2.03
N ALA A 7 16.81 36.97 -1.33
CA ALA A 7 15.77 35.95 -1.26
C ALA A 7 15.15 35.66 -2.63
N LEU A 8 14.88 36.70 -3.43
CA LEU A 8 14.38 36.55 -4.80
C LEU A 8 15.40 35.84 -5.69
N GLU A 9 16.67 36.21 -5.63
CA GLU A 9 17.71 35.59 -6.44
C GLU A 9 17.94 34.13 -6.06
N ARG A 10 17.89 33.79 -4.77
CA ARG A 10 17.90 32.40 -4.28
C ARG A 10 16.72 31.61 -4.84
N SER A 11 15.51 32.19 -4.81
CA SER A 11 14.30 31.54 -5.32
C SER A 11 14.35 31.34 -6.84
N LEU A 12 14.89 32.31 -7.59
CA LEU A 12 15.09 32.23 -9.04
C LEU A 12 16.13 31.18 -9.42
N ARG A 13 17.25 31.13 -8.70
CA ARG A 13 18.28 30.08 -8.90
C ARG A 13 17.71 28.69 -8.60
N LEU A 14 16.89 28.55 -7.55
CA LEU A 14 16.21 27.29 -7.23
C LEU A 14 15.21 26.91 -8.32
N ALA A 15 14.40 27.85 -8.79
CA ALA A 15 13.42 27.64 -9.86
C ALA A 15 14.11 27.20 -11.16
N ALA A 16 15.22 27.84 -11.56
CA ALA A 16 16.01 27.44 -12.73
C ALA A 16 16.62 26.03 -12.58
N ALA A 17 17.08 25.67 -11.37
CA ALA A 17 17.56 24.33 -11.08
C ALA A 17 16.42 23.29 -11.15
N MET A 18 15.20 23.65 -10.75
CA MET A 18 14.02 22.80 -10.90
C MET A 18 13.61 22.63 -12.37
N ASP A 19 13.66 23.70 -13.17
CA ASP A 19 13.32 23.67 -14.59
C ASP A 19 14.29 22.84 -15.43
N SER A 20 15.60 22.88 -15.13
CA SER A 20 16.60 22.02 -15.80
C SER A 20 16.40 20.53 -15.47
N ARG A 21 15.97 20.24 -14.23
CA ARG A 21 15.49 18.91 -13.85
C ARG A 21 14.07 18.63 -14.39
N GLY A 22 13.48 19.49 -15.21
CA GLY A 22 12.19 19.25 -15.87
C GLY A 22 10.97 19.35 -14.96
N TYR A 23 11.10 19.91 -13.76
CA TYR A 23 9.97 20.12 -12.84
C TYR A 23 9.01 21.24 -13.29
N GLY A 24 9.45 22.16 -14.17
CA GLY A 24 8.60 23.20 -14.77
C GLY A 24 7.64 22.71 -15.86
N ARG A 25 7.89 21.54 -16.44
CA ARG A 25 6.92 20.87 -17.31
C ARG A 25 5.99 20.04 -16.42
N ALA A 26 4.77 20.53 -16.20
CA ALA A 26 3.67 19.65 -15.88
C ALA A 26 3.74 18.48 -16.87
N GLY A 27 3.98 17.27 -16.36
CA GLY A 27 4.24 16.10 -17.20
C GLY A 27 3.17 15.96 -18.28
N SER A 28 3.46 15.19 -19.33
CA SER A 28 2.65 14.99 -20.55
C SER A 28 1.21 14.46 -20.35
N ALA A 29 0.67 14.51 -19.13
CA ALA A 29 -0.67 14.11 -18.78
C ALA A 29 -1.72 15.09 -19.35
N THR A 30 -2.50 14.60 -20.32
CA THR A 30 -3.70 15.28 -20.78
C THR A 30 -4.69 15.51 -19.63
N ARG A 31 -5.37 16.67 -19.62
CA ARG A 31 -6.38 17.03 -18.58
C ARG A 31 -7.42 15.93 -18.37
N ARG A 32 -7.80 15.21 -19.45
CA ARG A 32 -8.74 14.08 -19.43
C ARG A 32 -8.22 12.90 -18.61
N SER A 33 -6.93 12.56 -18.73
CA SER A 33 -6.30 11.49 -17.95
C SER A 33 -6.28 11.81 -16.46
N ARG A 34 -6.01 13.08 -16.09
CA ARG A 34 -6.06 13.54 -14.69
C ARG A 34 -7.46 13.40 -14.09
N ARG A 35 -8.49 13.84 -14.83
CA ARG A 35 -9.90 13.73 -14.40
C ARG A 35 -10.35 12.28 -14.26
N LEU A 36 -10.02 11.42 -15.23
CA LEU A 36 -10.39 9.99 -15.21
C LEU A 36 -9.81 9.28 -13.98
N THR A 37 -8.59 9.64 -13.60
CA THR A 37 -7.95 9.01 -12.42
C THR A 37 -8.52 9.52 -11.13
N GLY A 38 -8.78 10.82 -11.02
CA GLY A 38 -9.50 11.37 -9.88
C GLY A 38 -10.86 10.70 -9.72
N ALA A 39 -11.60 10.52 -10.83
CA ALA A 39 -12.88 9.82 -10.83
C ALA A 39 -12.75 8.35 -10.40
N LEU A 40 -11.78 7.61 -10.94
CA LEU A 40 -11.51 6.21 -10.55
C LEU A 40 -11.20 6.07 -9.06
N MET A 41 -10.37 6.95 -8.51
CA MET A 41 -10.00 6.94 -7.09
C MET A 41 -11.19 7.28 -6.19
N LEU A 42 -11.96 8.30 -6.53
CA LEU A 42 -13.16 8.68 -5.78
C LEU A 42 -14.21 7.57 -5.82
N LEU A 43 -14.50 7.02 -7.00
CA LEU A 43 -15.47 5.94 -7.18
C LEU A 43 -15.01 4.66 -6.46
N GLY A 44 -13.72 4.34 -6.54
CA GLY A 44 -13.11 3.22 -5.82
C GLY A 44 -13.22 3.37 -4.30
N MET A 45 -12.91 4.55 -3.77
CA MET A 45 -13.03 4.85 -2.33
C MET A 45 -14.49 4.79 -1.87
N CYS A 46 -15.44 5.34 -2.61
CA CYS A 46 -16.86 5.20 -2.31
C CYS A 46 -17.31 3.73 -2.31
N GLY A 47 -16.85 2.92 -3.27
CA GLY A 47 -17.12 1.49 -3.33
C GLY A 47 -16.53 0.71 -2.15
N LEU A 48 -15.32 1.06 -1.71
CA LEU A 48 -14.70 0.51 -0.50
C LEU A 48 -15.49 0.87 0.76
N CYS A 49 -15.93 2.12 0.90
CA CYS A 49 -16.76 2.55 2.04
C CYS A 49 -18.10 1.82 2.06
N ALA A 50 -18.80 1.76 0.92
CA ALA A 50 -20.08 1.05 0.80
C ALA A 50 -19.92 -0.45 1.06
N GLY A 51 -18.86 -1.06 0.53
CA GLY A 51 -18.52 -2.46 0.75
C GLY A 51 -18.18 -2.80 2.19
N ALA A 52 -17.39 -1.96 2.86
CA ALA A 52 -17.07 -2.12 4.28
C ALA A 52 -18.33 -1.97 5.14
N TYR A 53 -19.19 -0.99 4.82
CA TYR A 53 -20.47 -0.82 5.49
C TYR A 53 -21.39 -2.04 5.29
N GLY A 54 -21.56 -2.51 4.05
CA GLY A 54 -22.39 -3.68 3.75
C GLY A 54 -21.84 -5.00 4.28
N LEU A 55 -20.57 -5.05 4.69
CA LEU A 55 -19.98 -6.21 5.36
C LEU A 55 -20.18 -6.16 6.88
N LEU A 56 -20.22 -4.96 7.46
CA LEU A 56 -20.44 -4.74 8.90
C LEU A 56 -21.93 -4.69 9.27
N ASP A 57 -22.80 -4.30 8.34
CA ASP A 57 -24.24 -4.25 8.53
C ASP A 57 -24.89 -5.58 8.08
N ALA A 58 -25.37 -6.35 9.06
CA ALA A 58 -26.04 -7.63 8.82
C ALA A 58 -27.40 -7.50 8.11
N SER A 59 -27.99 -6.29 8.09
CA SER A 59 -29.27 -6.01 7.44
C SER A 59 -29.14 -5.62 5.96
N ALA A 60 -27.92 -5.33 5.49
CA ALA A 60 -27.65 -4.94 4.13
C ALA A 60 -27.72 -6.15 3.15
N PRO A 61 -28.21 -5.95 1.92
CA PRO A 61 -28.13 -6.95 0.86
C PRO A 61 -26.69 -7.46 0.68
N LYS A 62 -26.50 -8.79 0.60
CA LYS A 62 -25.17 -9.40 0.35
C LYS A 62 -24.48 -8.87 -0.93
N LEU A 63 -25.26 -8.34 -1.88
CA LEU A 63 -24.78 -7.65 -3.08
C LEU A 63 -24.11 -6.29 -2.81
N LEU A 64 -24.21 -5.71 -1.61
CA LEU A 64 -23.56 -4.45 -1.25
C LEU A 64 -22.29 -4.63 -0.42
N GLY A 65 -22.01 -5.81 0.13
CA GLY A 65 -20.79 -6.06 0.91
C GLY A 65 -19.59 -6.42 0.04
N LEU A 66 -19.38 -7.72 -0.16
CA LEU A 66 -18.26 -8.29 -0.92
C LEU A 66 -18.06 -7.74 -2.34
N PRO A 67 -19.08 -7.75 -3.22
CA PRO A 67 -18.88 -7.34 -4.60
C PRO A 67 -18.65 -5.83 -4.74
N ALA A 68 -19.24 -4.99 -3.87
CA ALA A 68 -18.97 -3.56 -3.86
C ALA A 68 -17.54 -3.26 -3.37
N LEU A 69 -17.07 -3.98 -2.34
CA LEU A 69 -15.70 -3.89 -1.84
C LEU A 69 -14.68 -4.35 -2.91
N ALA A 70 -14.98 -5.44 -3.63
CA ALA A 70 -14.16 -5.93 -4.73
C ALA A 70 -14.11 -4.93 -5.89
N ALA A 71 -15.27 -4.42 -6.33
CA ALA A 71 -15.35 -3.42 -7.38
C ALA A 71 -14.59 -2.13 -7.00
N GLY A 72 -14.77 -1.64 -5.76
CA GLY A 72 -14.07 -0.48 -5.23
C GLY A 72 -12.55 -0.66 -5.21
N SER A 73 -12.08 -1.84 -4.80
CA SER A 73 -10.66 -2.21 -4.82
C SER A 73 -10.08 -2.18 -6.23
N VAL A 74 -10.78 -2.78 -7.19
CA VAL A 74 -10.35 -2.80 -8.61
C VAL A 74 -10.28 -1.40 -9.20
N LEU A 75 -11.27 -0.54 -8.90
CA LEU A 75 -11.27 0.87 -9.32
C LEU A 75 -10.10 1.65 -8.73
N CYS A 76 -9.79 1.47 -7.44
CA CYS A 76 -8.63 2.06 -6.80
C CYS A 76 -7.32 1.58 -7.43
N LEU A 77 -7.15 0.27 -7.62
CA LEU A 77 -5.98 -0.32 -8.28
C LEU A 77 -5.78 0.20 -9.71
N ALA A 78 -6.87 0.31 -10.48
CA ALA A 78 -6.85 0.90 -11.81
C ALA A 78 -6.46 2.38 -11.75
N GLY A 79 -7.04 3.15 -10.82
CA GLY A 79 -6.68 4.53 -10.54
C GLY A 79 -5.20 4.69 -10.21
N LEU A 80 -4.66 3.88 -9.30
CA LEU A 80 -3.24 3.87 -8.95
C LEU A 80 -2.35 3.48 -10.13
N ARG A 81 -2.69 2.45 -10.91
CA ARG A 81 -1.88 2.03 -12.07
C ARG A 81 -1.85 3.10 -13.15
N LEU A 82 -2.99 3.71 -13.48
CA LEU A 82 -3.04 4.84 -14.40
C LEU A 82 -2.32 6.06 -13.82
N GLY A 83 -2.39 6.23 -12.50
CA GLY A 83 -1.60 7.13 -11.64
C GLY A 83 -0.10 7.03 -11.84
N GLY A 84 0.45 5.88 -11.47
CA GLY A 84 1.88 5.60 -11.40
C GLY A 84 2.53 5.55 -12.78
N ARG A 85 1.81 5.13 -13.83
CA ARG A 85 2.29 5.20 -15.22
C ARG A 85 2.63 6.62 -15.69
N ARG A 86 2.20 7.66 -14.96
CA ARG A 86 2.49 9.07 -15.28
C ARG A 86 3.76 9.62 -14.62
N VAL A 87 4.33 8.91 -13.64
CA VAL A 87 5.57 9.31 -12.97
C VAL A 87 6.74 8.74 -13.75
N THR A 88 7.04 9.32 -14.91
CA THR A 88 8.08 8.87 -15.85
C THR A 88 9.51 9.26 -15.43
N ARG A 89 9.76 9.41 -14.13
CA ARG A 89 11.07 9.83 -13.63
C ARG A 89 11.46 9.13 -12.33
N THR A 90 11.61 7.83 -12.42
CA THR A 90 12.72 7.14 -11.77
C THR A 90 13.10 6.00 -12.71
N THR A 91 14.38 5.86 -13.03
CA THR A 91 14.90 4.61 -13.59
C THR A 91 14.87 3.59 -12.44
N TYR A 92 13.66 3.19 -12.03
CA TYR A 92 13.46 2.13 -11.08
C TYR A 92 13.72 0.83 -11.83
N ARG A 93 14.76 0.11 -11.44
CA ARG A 93 14.96 -1.26 -11.89
C ARG A 93 13.97 -2.10 -11.07
N PRO A 94 12.90 -2.66 -11.67
CA PRO A 94 11.94 -3.43 -10.92
C PRO A 94 12.67 -4.62 -10.32
N ASP A 95 12.64 -4.73 -9.00
CA ASP A 95 13.16 -5.90 -8.33
C ASP A 95 12.13 -7.02 -8.49
N PRO A 96 12.44 -8.11 -9.23
CA PRO A 96 11.48 -9.19 -9.41
C PRO A 96 11.25 -9.91 -8.08
N TRP A 97 9.98 -10.16 -7.76
CA TRP A 97 9.65 -10.85 -6.52
C TRP A 97 10.32 -12.23 -6.45
N ARG A 98 11.05 -12.47 -5.36
CA ARG A 98 11.66 -13.77 -5.09
C ARG A 98 10.59 -14.77 -4.63
N PHE A 99 10.89 -16.06 -4.74
CA PHE A 99 9.97 -17.12 -4.31
C PHE A 99 9.53 -16.97 -2.84
N ALA A 100 10.44 -16.55 -1.96
CA ALA A 100 10.13 -16.29 -0.55
C ALA A 100 9.08 -15.18 -0.37
N GLU A 101 9.15 -14.12 -1.17
CA GLU A 101 8.18 -13.00 -1.12
C GLU A 101 6.80 -13.45 -1.61
N TRP A 102 6.75 -14.27 -2.67
CA TRP A 102 5.51 -14.92 -3.10
C TRP A 102 4.94 -15.86 -2.03
N ALA A 103 5.79 -16.65 -1.37
CA ALA A 103 5.37 -17.56 -0.31
C ALA A 103 4.74 -16.79 0.86
N VAL A 104 5.40 -15.74 1.36
CA VAL A 104 4.91 -14.88 2.45
C VAL A 104 3.58 -14.20 2.05
N ALA A 105 3.51 -13.62 0.86
CA ALA A 105 2.30 -12.96 0.39
C ALA A 105 1.13 -13.94 0.22
N SER A 106 1.38 -15.10 -0.40
CA SER A 106 0.37 -16.13 -0.58
C SER A 106 -0.12 -16.66 0.75
N CYS A 107 0.77 -16.81 1.74
CA CYS A 107 0.44 -17.25 3.08
C CYS A 107 -0.53 -16.30 3.79
N GLY A 108 -0.26 -14.99 3.73
CA GLY A 108 -1.15 -13.96 4.27
C GLY A 108 -2.51 -13.94 3.57
N VAL A 109 -2.52 -14.02 2.23
CA VAL A 109 -3.77 -14.06 1.44
C VAL A 109 -4.58 -15.31 1.74
N LEU A 110 -3.94 -16.49 1.81
CA LEU A 110 -4.61 -17.75 2.11
C LEU A 110 -5.25 -17.71 3.50
N SER A 111 -4.52 -17.19 4.50
CA SER A 111 -5.00 -17.04 5.87
C SER A 111 -6.20 -16.09 5.94
N ALA A 112 -6.12 -14.95 5.25
CA ALA A 112 -7.23 -14.00 5.17
C ALA A 112 -8.45 -14.62 4.51
N VAL A 113 -8.30 -15.34 3.39
CA VAL A 113 -9.40 -16.02 2.70
C VAL A 113 -10.01 -17.11 3.57
N LEU A 114 -9.18 -17.95 4.22
CA LEU A 114 -9.64 -19.02 5.11
C LEU A 114 -10.48 -18.46 6.26
N LEU A 115 -10.00 -17.43 6.94
CA LEU A 115 -10.75 -16.77 8.01
C LEU A 115 -12.02 -16.12 7.48
N PHE A 116 -11.94 -15.41 6.37
CA PHE A 116 -13.05 -14.67 5.79
C PHE A 116 -14.19 -15.58 5.30
N VAL A 117 -13.88 -16.72 4.68
CA VAL A 117 -14.87 -17.73 4.29
C VAL A 117 -15.50 -18.38 5.53
N ASN A 118 -14.77 -18.46 6.64
CA ASN A 118 -15.26 -18.99 7.92
C ASN A 118 -15.95 -17.94 8.80
N VAL A 119 -16.11 -16.68 8.38
CA VAL A 119 -16.86 -15.64 9.14
C VAL A 119 -18.35 -16.01 9.33
N GLY A 120 -18.84 -17.03 8.62
CA GLY A 120 -20.16 -17.63 8.88
C GLY A 120 -20.23 -18.59 10.08
N TYR A 121 -19.14 -18.83 10.81
CA TYR A 121 -19.17 -19.66 12.01
C TYR A 121 -19.75 -18.89 13.19
N ASP A 122 -20.71 -19.51 13.85
CA ASP A 122 -21.60 -18.92 14.84
C ASP A 122 -20.83 -18.14 15.93
N PRO A 123 -21.05 -16.82 16.12
CA PRO A 123 -20.46 -16.06 17.21
C PRO A 123 -20.84 -16.59 18.61
N ALA A 124 -21.82 -17.50 18.69
CA ALA A 124 -22.11 -18.28 19.89
C ALA A 124 -20.98 -19.25 20.29
N GLU A 125 -20.13 -19.72 19.36
CA GLU A 125 -19.00 -20.60 19.69
C GLU A 125 -17.78 -19.85 20.24
N LEU A 126 -17.69 -18.53 20.03
CA LEU A 126 -16.69 -17.67 20.68
C LEU A 126 -17.10 -17.21 22.09
N ASN A 127 -18.29 -17.59 22.57
CA ASN A 127 -18.63 -17.46 23.98
C ASN A 127 -18.06 -18.68 24.73
N PRO A 128 -17.05 -18.53 25.59
CA PRO A 128 -16.70 -19.58 26.53
C PRO A 128 -17.93 -19.82 27.42
N SER A 129 -18.64 -20.94 27.22
CA SER A 129 -19.76 -21.32 28.05
C SER A 129 -19.24 -21.54 29.46
N ILE A 130 -19.40 -20.54 30.34
CA ILE A 130 -19.01 -20.67 31.76
C ILE A 130 -19.81 -21.79 32.44
N TYR A 131 -20.91 -22.26 31.82
CA TYR A 131 -21.68 -23.42 32.26
C TYR A 131 -22.48 -24.03 31.08
N PRO A 132 -22.47 -25.36 30.84
CA PRO A 132 -21.58 -26.38 31.39
C PRO A 132 -20.15 -26.31 30.80
N LEU A 133 -19.17 -26.79 31.57
CA LEU A 133 -17.75 -26.79 31.18
C LEU A 133 -17.50 -27.81 30.06
N SER A 134 -17.59 -27.36 28.82
CA SER A 134 -17.23 -28.14 27.64
C SER A 134 -15.87 -27.68 27.12
N TRP A 135 -15.06 -28.62 26.63
CA TRP A 135 -13.82 -28.26 25.95
C TRP A 135 -14.19 -27.49 24.68
N PRO A 136 -13.69 -26.25 24.51
CA PRO A 136 -13.96 -25.48 23.30
C PRO A 136 -13.46 -26.29 22.11
N THR A 137 -14.33 -26.52 21.14
CA THR A 137 -13.96 -27.18 19.90
C THR A 137 -12.96 -26.25 19.21
N LEU A 138 -11.67 -26.59 19.23
CA LEU A 138 -10.67 -25.83 18.48
C LEU A 138 -11.08 -25.93 17.00
N PRO A 139 -11.56 -24.83 16.38
CA PRO A 139 -11.95 -24.90 15.00
C PRO A 139 -10.64 -25.04 14.21
N LEU A 140 -10.44 -26.23 13.62
CA LEU A 140 -9.19 -26.61 12.94
C LEU A 140 -8.83 -25.62 11.83
N VAL A 141 -9.84 -25.00 11.21
CA VAL A 141 -9.66 -24.11 10.06
C VAL A 141 -9.10 -22.73 10.49
N PRO A 142 -9.67 -21.99 11.46
CA PRO A 142 -9.03 -20.81 12.05
C PRO A 142 -7.65 -21.08 12.65
N ALA A 143 -7.48 -22.22 13.34
CA ALA A 143 -6.19 -22.60 13.90
C ALA A 143 -5.13 -22.80 12.79
N ALA A 144 -5.48 -23.49 11.70
CA ALA A 144 -4.61 -23.66 10.55
C ALA A 144 -4.30 -22.33 9.85
N ALA A 145 -5.27 -21.40 9.77
CA ALA A 145 -5.05 -20.07 9.19
C ALA A 145 -4.08 -19.23 10.04
N ILE A 146 -4.18 -19.28 11.37
CA ILE A 146 -3.23 -18.59 12.27
C ILE A 146 -1.83 -19.22 12.15
N LEU A 147 -1.73 -20.54 12.06
CA LEU A 147 -0.45 -21.23 11.87
C LEU A 147 0.18 -20.90 10.53
N LEU A 148 -0.61 -20.83 9.45
CA LEU A 148 -0.16 -20.32 8.15
C LEU A 148 0.38 -18.90 8.33
N ALA A 149 -0.41 -17.97 8.87
CA ALA A 149 0.06 -16.60 9.10
C ALA A 149 1.38 -16.55 9.91
N GLY A 150 1.56 -17.42 10.90
CA GLY A 150 2.82 -17.59 11.62
C GLY A 150 3.98 -18.14 10.77
N ALA A 151 3.70 -19.06 9.84
CA ALA A 151 4.68 -19.59 8.89
C ALA A 151 5.29 -18.50 8.00
N ALA A 152 4.55 -17.41 7.72
CA ALA A 152 5.08 -16.26 6.99
C ALA A 152 6.29 -15.61 7.70
N GLY A 153 6.33 -15.64 9.04
CA GLY A 153 7.48 -15.16 9.82
C GLY A 153 8.75 -15.99 9.61
N PHE A 154 8.61 -17.29 9.38
CA PHE A 154 9.73 -18.18 9.08
C PHE A 154 10.16 -18.15 7.61
N LEU A 155 9.22 -17.86 6.71
CA LEU A 155 9.45 -17.74 5.27
C LEU A 155 10.00 -16.37 4.85
N ALA A 156 10.00 -15.38 5.76
CA ALA A 156 10.47 -14.03 5.48
C ALA A 156 11.97 -14.02 5.11
N PRO A 157 12.36 -13.33 4.02
CA PRO A 157 13.76 -13.24 3.63
C PRO A 157 14.57 -12.48 4.69
N PRO A 158 15.86 -12.83 4.90
CA PRO A 158 16.73 -12.12 5.83
C PRO A 158 16.94 -10.67 5.37
N ASN A 159 17.07 -9.75 6.34
CA ASN A 159 17.29 -8.33 6.07
C ASN A 159 18.52 -8.14 5.17
N PRO A 160 18.41 -7.37 4.07
CA PRO A 160 19.57 -7.06 3.26
C PRO A 160 20.61 -6.29 4.09
N PRO A 161 21.92 -6.51 3.83
CA PRO A 161 22.98 -5.81 4.55
C PRO A 161 22.85 -4.29 4.33
N ALA A 162 23.16 -3.53 5.38
CA ALA A 162 23.09 -2.07 5.33
C ALA A 162 23.95 -1.53 4.17
N PRO A 163 23.46 -0.55 3.40
CA PRO A 163 24.25 0.03 2.33
C PRO A 163 25.53 0.66 2.90
N PRO A 164 26.66 0.57 2.17
CA PRO A 164 27.89 1.19 2.61
C PRO A 164 27.68 2.69 2.79
N THR A 165 28.10 3.22 3.94
CA THR A 165 28.07 4.66 4.21
C THR A 165 28.90 5.38 3.14
N PRO A 166 28.35 6.36 2.41
CA PRO A 166 29.12 7.07 1.41
C PRO A 166 30.32 7.76 2.07
N HIS A 167 31.53 7.45 1.60
CA HIS A 167 32.72 8.20 1.96
C HIS A 167 32.59 9.60 1.37
N ILE A 168 32.18 10.57 2.19
CA ILE A 168 32.29 11.98 1.83
C ILE A 168 33.77 12.32 1.92
N THR A 169 34.45 12.40 0.76
CA THR A 169 35.79 12.95 0.69
C THR A 169 35.73 14.39 1.20
N ALA A 170 36.41 14.67 2.32
CA ALA A 170 36.50 16.02 2.85
C ALA A 170 37.02 16.96 1.74
N PRO A 171 36.45 18.17 1.59
CA PRO A 171 36.97 19.13 0.63
C PRO A 171 38.44 19.37 0.94
N ARG A 172 39.29 19.18 -0.07
CA ARG A 172 40.71 19.54 -0.02
C ARG A 172 40.76 21.03 0.26
N THR A 173 41.15 21.40 1.48
CA THR A 173 41.48 22.78 1.82
C THR A 173 42.66 23.15 0.92
N GLU A 174 42.38 23.86 -0.17
CA GLU A 174 43.42 24.56 -0.92
C GLU A 174 43.83 25.74 -0.04
N GLU A 175 44.81 25.48 0.81
CA GLU A 175 45.56 26.49 1.53
C GLU A 175 46.40 27.25 0.50
N THR A 176 45.84 28.34 0.01
CA THR A 176 46.56 29.32 -0.82
C THR A 176 47.64 29.97 0.04
N ALA A 177 48.90 29.70 -0.33
CA ALA A 177 50.08 30.41 0.11
C ALA A 177 50.15 31.84 -0.46
#